data_AF-A0A1A2VDC5-F1
#
_entry.id   AF-A0A1A2VDC5-F1
#
_cell.length_a   1.000
_cell.length_b   1.000
_cell.length_c   1.000
_cell.angle_alpha   90.00
_cell.angle_beta   90.00
_cell.angle_gamma   90.00
#
_symmetry.space_group_name_H-M   'P 1'
#
loop_
_entity.id
_entity.type
_entity.pdbx_description
1 polymer ?
#
loop_
_entity_poly.entity_id
_entity_poly.type
_entity_poly.pdbx_seq_one_letter_code
_entity_poly.pdbx_strand_id
1 'polypeptide(L)'
;MESQHRFEVIAHEMDRSSSGVSFLLLDRDLRIRAASVAYEQVTLREPGELPGQFLFDAFPDNPNDPQANGTANLAASLETVMRTRDAHDMRIQRYDVRDPVSPDQFVPKVWCPTNAPLVDHGELVGVAHRVEEVSESKQMLAEMARVAGQGGSWTPAQVLHTLEAINAAECARLGERLQAVVAENRQLRRAIETRDTIGQAKGMLMERFDIDAAGAFELLVKLSQDTNARVEQIALKLVEIDHPPSAQ
;
A
#
# COMPACT_ATOMS: atom_id res chain seq x y z
N MET A 1 0.29 26.93 -3.30
CA MET A 1 1.34 26.46 -2.37
C MET A 1 0.80 25.45 -1.36
N GLU A 2 -0.35 25.72 -0.73
CA GLU A 2 -0.96 24.84 0.29
C GLU A 2 -1.22 23.39 -0.19
N SER A 3 -1.70 23.21 -1.42
CA SER A 3 -1.97 21.88 -1.99
C SER A 3 -0.70 21.04 -2.19
N GLN A 4 0.44 21.63 -2.59
CA GLN A 4 1.69 20.90 -2.83
C GLN A 4 2.30 20.39 -1.52
N HIS A 5 2.29 21.23 -0.49
CA HIS A 5 2.79 20.86 0.82
C HIS A 5 1.99 19.69 1.45
N ARG A 6 0.66 19.64 1.24
CA ARG A 6 -0.18 18.51 1.67
C ARG A 6 0.25 17.18 1.03
N PHE A 7 0.52 17.16 -0.28
CA PHE A 7 0.98 15.95 -0.97
C PHE A 7 2.38 15.51 -0.56
N GLU A 8 3.28 16.46 -0.26
CA GLU A 8 4.63 16.15 0.25
C GLU A 8 4.59 15.48 1.61
N VAL A 9 3.73 15.95 2.52
CA VAL A 9 3.53 15.32 3.85
C VAL A 9 2.98 13.91 3.70
N ILE A 10 1.93 13.72 2.89
CA ILE A 10 1.32 12.40 2.63
C ILE A 10 2.34 11.45 2.00
N ALA A 11 3.12 11.92 1.02
CA ALA A 11 4.16 11.11 0.37
C ALA A 11 5.23 10.66 1.38
N HIS A 12 5.67 11.55 2.26
CA HIS A 12 6.67 11.24 3.29
C HIS A 12 6.15 10.23 4.32
N GLU A 13 4.88 10.33 4.73
CA GLU A 13 4.24 9.35 5.61
C GLU A 13 4.08 7.98 4.95
N MET A 14 3.65 7.95 3.69
CA MET A 14 3.51 6.71 2.92
C MET A 14 4.86 6.02 2.70
N ASP A 15 5.91 6.76 2.38
CA ASP A 15 7.26 6.19 2.14
C ASP A 15 7.87 5.60 3.43
N ARG A 16 7.65 6.26 4.58
CA ARG A 16 8.07 5.75 5.90
C ARG A 16 7.31 4.50 6.36
N SER A 17 6.06 4.35 5.94
CA SER A 17 5.20 3.24 6.36
C SER A 17 5.22 2.03 5.42
N SER A 18 5.81 2.18 4.22
CA SER A 18 5.66 1.21 3.12
C SER A 18 6.90 1.13 2.23
N SER A 19 8.07 0.90 2.83
CA SER A 19 9.35 0.75 2.11
C SER A 19 9.23 -0.28 0.97
N GLY A 20 9.41 0.17 -0.27
CA GLY A 20 9.39 -0.67 -1.48
C GLY A 20 8.04 -0.78 -2.20
N VAL A 21 7.01 -0.03 -1.79
CA VAL A 21 5.74 0.03 -2.52
C VAL A 21 5.85 0.97 -3.73
N SER A 22 5.45 0.48 -4.90
CA SER A 22 5.31 1.29 -6.11
C SER A 22 3.98 2.05 -6.09
N PHE A 23 4.04 3.37 -5.86
CA PHE A 23 2.85 4.23 -5.86
C PHE A 23 3.10 5.59 -6.51
N LEU A 24 2.01 6.23 -6.87
CA LEU A 24 1.93 7.57 -7.43
C LEU A 24 0.76 8.32 -6.76
N LEU A 25 0.97 9.59 -6.42
CA LEU A 25 -0.07 10.47 -5.87
C LEU A 25 -0.56 11.43 -6.95
N LEU A 26 -1.87 11.45 -7.15
CA LEU A 26 -2.57 12.29 -8.10
C LEU A 26 -3.40 13.34 -7.38
N ASP A 27 -3.47 14.55 -7.91
CA ASP A 27 -4.51 15.50 -7.52
C ASP A 27 -5.83 15.25 -8.26
N ARG A 28 -6.81 16.11 -7.99
CA ARG A 28 -8.17 16.02 -8.56
C ARG A 28 -8.20 16.20 -10.08
N ASP A 29 -7.18 16.82 -10.65
CA ASP A 29 -7.02 17.03 -12.09
C ASP A 29 -6.14 15.93 -12.73
N LEU A 30 -5.86 14.86 -11.98
CA LEU A 30 -5.01 13.73 -12.38
C LEU A 30 -3.58 14.14 -12.75
N ARG A 31 -3.10 15.24 -12.16
CA ARG A 31 -1.69 15.61 -12.24
C ARG A 31 -0.90 14.86 -11.17
N ILE A 32 0.26 14.37 -11.56
CA ILE A 32 1.18 13.65 -10.70
C ILE A 32 1.80 14.64 -9.73
N ARG A 33 1.65 14.41 -8.42
CA ARG A 33 2.18 15.27 -7.37
C ARG A 33 3.40 14.68 -6.68
N ALA A 34 3.45 13.36 -6.61
CA ALA A 34 4.59 12.60 -6.12
C ALA A 34 4.58 11.19 -6.71
N ALA A 35 5.75 10.57 -6.81
CA ALA A 35 5.91 9.16 -7.14
C ALA A 35 6.94 8.56 -6.19
N SER A 36 6.78 7.27 -5.84
CA SER A 36 7.81 6.57 -5.09
C SER A 36 8.98 6.17 -5.98
N VAL A 37 10.16 6.05 -5.40
CA VAL A 37 11.36 5.57 -6.13
C VAL A 37 11.11 4.20 -6.76
N ALA A 38 10.39 3.32 -6.05
CA ALA A 38 10.01 2.01 -6.58
C ALA A 38 9.08 2.12 -7.79
N TYR A 39 8.17 3.11 -7.83
CA TYR A 39 7.31 3.36 -8.98
C TYR A 39 8.09 3.83 -10.20
N GLU A 40 9.00 4.79 -10.02
CA GLU A 40 9.87 5.29 -11.09
C GLU A 40 10.74 4.15 -11.67
N GLN A 41 11.31 3.31 -10.80
CA GLN A 41 12.11 2.15 -11.23
C GLN A 41 11.30 1.12 -12.03
N VAL A 42 10.13 0.69 -11.54
CA VAL A 42 9.34 -0.33 -12.26
C VAL A 42 8.77 0.21 -13.56
N THR A 43 8.55 1.52 -13.67
CA THR A 43 8.05 2.17 -14.89
C THR A 43 9.17 2.70 -15.81
N LEU A 44 10.43 2.46 -15.46
CA LEU A 44 11.62 2.87 -16.21
C LEU A 44 11.73 4.38 -16.43
N ARG A 45 11.36 5.17 -15.42
CA ARG A 45 11.37 6.63 -15.43
C ARG A 45 12.60 7.20 -14.72
N GLU A 46 13.00 8.40 -15.13
CA GLU A 46 14.07 9.11 -14.44
C GLU A 46 13.60 9.66 -13.09
N PRO A 47 14.46 9.68 -12.06
CA PRO A 47 14.09 10.20 -10.75
C PRO A 47 13.62 11.66 -10.82
N GLY A 48 12.41 11.93 -10.34
CA GLY A 48 11.83 13.28 -10.33
C GLY A 48 11.28 13.76 -11.67
N GLU A 49 11.23 12.90 -12.70
CA GLU A 49 10.65 13.22 -14.01
C GLU A 49 9.13 13.44 -13.93
N LEU A 50 8.44 12.62 -13.13
CA LEU A 50 6.99 12.48 -13.15
C LEU A 50 6.20 13.64 -12.51
N PRO A 51 6.61 14.26 -11.39
CA PRO A 51 5.85 15.33 -10.76
C PRO A 51 5.53 16.51 -11.69
N GLY A 52 4.27 16.94 -11.67
CA GLY A 52 3.73 18.04 -12.48
C GLY A 52 3.08 17.61 -13.80
N GLN A 53 3.43 16.42 -14.32
CA GLN A 53 2.86 15.90 -15.55
C GLN A 53 1.42 15.40 -15.36
N PHE A 54 0.65 15.36 -16.43
CA PHE A 54 -0.66 14.71 -16.46
C PHE A 54 -0.47 13.20 -16.62
N LEU A 55 -1.23 12.39 -15.85
CA LEU A 55 -1.03 10.94 -15.78
C LEU A 55 -1.00 10.26 -17.15
N PHE A 56 -1.96 10.58 -18.04
CA PHE A 56 -2.07 9.91 -19.34
C PHE A 56 -1.12 10.48 -20.40
N ASP A 57 -0.52 11.65 -20.16
CA ASP A 57 0.57 12.17 -21.01
C ASP A 57 1.88 11.48 -20.64
N ALA A 58 2.12 11.30 -19.34
CA ALA A 58 3.27 10.56 -18.83
C ALA A 58 3.18 9.09 -19.25
N PHE A 59 2.01 8.46 -19.15
CA PHE A 59 1.78 7.06 -19.47
C PHE A 59 0.67 6.91 -20.52
N PRO A 60 0.94 7.12 -21.82
CA PRO A 60 -0.05 6.90 -22.88
C PRO A 60 -0.18 5.41 -23.24
N ASP A 61 -1.29 5.04 -23.90
CA ASP A 61 -1.45 3.71 -24.49
C ASP A 61 -0.41 3.47 -25.61
N ASN A 62 -0.04 2.20 -25.80
CA ASN A 62 0.89 1.80 -26.86
C ASN A 62 0.21 1.93 -28.24
N PRO A 63 0.66 2.84 -29.12
CA PRO A 63 0.03 3.07 -30.43
C PRO A 63 0.22 1.88 -31.39
N ASN A 64 1.19 1.00 -31.12
CA ASN A 64 1.45 -0.19 -31.92
C ASN A 64 0.55 -1.37 -31.53
N ASP A 65 -0.28 -1.22 -30.50
CA ASP A 65 -1.22 -2.23 -30.03
C ASP A 65 -2.67 -1.74 -30.22
N PRO A 66 -3.38 -2.21 -31.26
CA PRO A 66 -4.77 -1.82 -31.53
C PRO A 66 -5.77 -2.21 -30.43
N GLN A 67 -5.36 -3.08 -29.48
CA GLN A 67 -6.19 -3.52 -28.36
C GLN A 67 -5.84 -2.82 -27.04
N ALA A 68 -4.90 -1.85 -27.06
CA ALA A 68 -4.53 -1.10 -25.87
C ALA A 68 -5.75 -0.34 -25.33
N ASN A 69 -6.08 -0.60 -24.06
CA ASN A 69 -7.23 -0.01 -23.36
C ASN A 69 -6.86 0.39 -21.92
N GLY A 70 -5.56 0.49 -21.65
CA GLY A 70 -5.03 0.74 -20.31
C GLY A 70 -5.49 2.09 -19.78
N THR A 71 -5.36 3.15 -20.59
CA THR A 71 -5.78 4.51 -20.22
C THR A 71 -7.27 4.58 -19.89
N ALA A 72 -8.12 4.01 -20.73
CA ALA A 72 -9.58 4.03 -20.57
C ALA A 72 -10.03 3.30 -19.29
N ASN A 73 -9.47 2.11 -19.04
CA ASN A 73 -9.77 1.33 -17.85
C ASN A 73 -9.29 2.01 -16.57
N LEU A 74 -8.10 2.63 -16.61
CA LEU A 74 -7.57 3.38 -15.48
C LEU A 74 -8.41 4.64 -15.20
N ALA A 75 -8.80 5.37 -16.23
CA ALA A 75 -9.68 6.54 -16.10
C ALA A 75 -11.01 6.19 -15.42
N ALA A 76 -11.68 5.12 -15.85
CA ALA A 76 -12.94 4.66 -15.25
C ALA A 76 -12.77 4.26 -13.77
N SER A 77 -11.62 3.67 -13.44
CA SER A 77 -11.28 3.30 -12.06
C SER A 77 -11.08 4.53 -11.17
N LEU A 78 -10.31 5.52 -11.65
CA LEU A 78 -10.06 6.77 -10.94
C LEU A 78 -11.36 7.57 -10.72
N GLU A 79 -12.22 7.65 -11.74
CA GLU A 79 -13.54 8.27 -11.62
C GLU A 79 -14.40 7.57 -10.56
N THR A 80 -14.41 6.24 -10.56
CA THR A 80 -15.13 5.44 -9.55
C THR A 80 -14.68 5.80 -8.15
N VAL A 81 -13.37 5.82 -7.89
CA VAL A 81 -12.78 6.17 -6.59
C VAL A 81 -13.12 7.59 -6.17
N MET A 82 -13.03 8.57 -7.07
CA MET A 82 -13.36 9.96 -6.75
C MET A 82 -14.85 10.14 -6.41
N ARG A 83 -15.73 9.37 -7.07
CA ARG A 83 -17.18 9.41 -6.86
C ARG A 83 -17.61 8.71 -5.58
N THR A 84 -17.12 7.49 -5.33
CA THR A 84 -17.54 6.68 -4.18
C THR A 84 -16.79 7.02 -2.91
N ARG A 85 -15.56 7.54 -3.04
CA ARG A 85 -14.57 7.65 -1.95
C ARG A 85 -14.24 6.30 -1.31
N ASP A 86 -14.37 5.23 -2.08
CA ASP A 86 -13.91 3.90 -1.74
C ASP A 86 -12.73 3.51 -2.63
N ALA A 87 -11.84 2.66 -2.11
CA ALA A 87 -10.78 2.09 -2.93
C ALA A 87 -11.36 1.18 -4.02
N HIS A 88 -10.69 1.15 -5.17
CA HIS A 88 -11.06 0.30 -6.30
C HIS A 88 -9.85 -0.48 -6.77
N ASP A 89 -9.93 -1.80 -6.60
CA ASP A 89 -8.96 -2.75 -7.12
C ASP A 89 -9.27 -3.04 -8.59
N MET A 90 -8.27 -2.85 -9.44
CA MET A 90 -8.36 -3.21 -10.84
C MET A 90 -7.88 -4.66 -11.03
N ARG A 91 -8.42 -5.33 -12.05
CA ARG A 91 -7.90 -6.63 -12.47
C ARG A 91 -6.51 -6.48 -13.10
N ILE A 92 -5.86 -7.61 -13.37
CA ILE A 92 -4.59 -7.66 -14.11
C ILE A 92 -4.75 -6.96 -15.46
N GLN A 93 -3.90 -5.96 -15.73
CA GLN A 93 -3.87 -5.19 -16.96
C GLN A 93 -2.50 -5.31 -17.66
N ARG A 94 -2.50 -5.45 -18.98
CA ARG A 94 -1.32 -5.14 -19.79
C ARG A 94 -1.26 -3.62 -19.97
N TYR A 95 -0.15 -3.01 -19.59
CA TYR A 95 0.12 -1.60 -19.82
C TYR A 95 1.60 -1.45 -20.12
N ASP A 96 1.93 -1.24 -21.38
CA ASP A 96 3.33 -1.19 -21.78
C ASP A 96 3.95 0.16 -21.36
N VAL A 97 5.22 0.14 -20.97
CA VAL A 97 5.97 1.36 -20.59
C VAL A 97 6.96 1.71 -21.68
N ARG A 98 7.28 2.99 -21.86
CA ARG A 98 8.27 3.39 -22.87
C ARG A 98 9.66 2.88 -22.48
N ASP A 99 10.42 2.43 -23.48
CA ASP A 99 11.82 2.05 -23.29
C ASP A 99 12.68 3.32 -23.08
N PRO A 100 13.47 3.42 -21.99
CA PRO A 100 14.29 4.59 -21.71
C PRO A 100 15.42 4.80 -22.73
N VAL A 101 15.88 3.75 -23.41
CA VAL A 101 16.91 3.80 -24.45
C VAL A 101 16.31 4.09 -25.82
N SER A 102 15.05 3.68 -26.05
CA SER A 102 14.33 3.88 -27.31
C SER A 102 12.91 4.37 -27.06
N PRO A 103 12.65 5.69 -26.95
CA PRO A 103 11.35 6.24 -26.56
C PRO A 103 10.17 5.89 -27.49
N ASP A 104 10.46 5.46 -28.71
CA ASP A 104 9.49 4.97 -29.71
C ASP A 104 9.12 3.48 -29.52
N GLN A 105 9.85 2.77 -28.66
CA GLN A 105 9.60 1.38 -28.30
C GLN A 105 8.92 1.29 -26.93
N PHE A 106 8.11 0.25 -26.79
CA PHE A 106 7.36 -0.04 -25.57
C PHE A 106 7.78 -1.41 -25.04
N VAL A 107 8.04 -1.47 -23.74
CA VAL A 107 8.36 -2.69 -22.99
C VAL A 107 7.05 -3.26 -22.45
N PRO A 108 6.68 -4.50 -22.82
CA PRO A 108 5.46 -5.13 -22.34
C PRO A 108 5.49 -5.31 -20.83
N LYS A 109 4.50 -4.75 -20.13
CA LYS A 109 4.34 -4.93 -18.69
C LYS A 109 2.90 -5.27 -18.31
N VAL A 110 2.81 -6.07 -17.25
CA VAL A 110 1.56 -6.52 -16.64
C VAL A 110 1.53 -6.02 -15.21
N TRP A 111 0.39 -5.45 -14.84
CA TRP A 111 0.19 -4.72 -13.60
C TRP A 111 -1.09 -5.16 -12.92
N CYS A 112 -1.09 -5.13 -11.58
CA CYS A 112 -2.31 -5.15 -10.79
C CYS A 112 -2.44 -3.79 -10.07
N PRO A 113 -3.23 -2.84 -10.62
CA PRO A 113 -3.40 -1.54 -9.99
C PRO A 113 -4.46 -1.51 -8.90
N THR A 114 -4.21 -0.76 -7.84
CA THR A 114 -5.21 -0.39 -6.83
C THR A 114 -5.24 1.14 -6.72
N ASN A 115 -6.43 1.72 -6.82
CA ASN A 115 -6.65 3.15 -6.67
C ASN A 115 -7.40 3.43 -5.37
N ALA A 116 -6.88 4.34 -4.54
CA ALA A 116 -7.48 4.69 -3.26
C ALA A 116 -7.67 6.20 -3.14
N PRO A 117 -8.78 6.69 -2.55
CA PRO A 117 -9.01 8.12 -2.40
C PRO A 117 -8.04 8.69 -1.37
N LEU A 118 -7.46 9.85 -1.67
CA LEU A 118 -6.72 10.64 -0.68
C LEU A 118 -7.69 11.62 -0.05
N VAL A 119 -7.99 11.40 1.22
CA VAL A 119 -8.90 12.24 2.01
C VAL A 119 -8.12 12.89 3.12
N ASP A 120 -8.20 14.21 3.22
CA ASP A 120 -7.60 14.98 4.30
C ASP A 120 -8.68 15.86 4.94
N HIS A 121 -8.84 15.74 6.26
CA HIS A 121 -9.92 16.38 7.04
C HIS A 121 -11.34 16.21 6.44
N GLY A 122 -11.62 15.07 5.79
CA GLY A 122 -12.92 14.77 5.18
C GLY A 122 -13.11 15.33 3.75
N GLU A 123 -12.12 16.06 3.24
CA GLU A 123 -12.08 16.58 1.87
C GLU A 123 -11.29 15.62 0.97
N LEU A 124 -11.83 15.29 -0.21
CA LEU A 124 -11.09 14.54 -1.23
C LEU A 124 -10.05 15.47 -1.87
N VAL A 125 -8.77 15.20 -1.61
CA VAL A 125 -7.66 15.97 -2.17
C VAL A 125 -7.08 15.35 -3.44
N GLY A 126 -7.30 14.06 -3.66
CA GLY A 126 -6.72 13.35 -4.80
C GLY A 126 -6.90 11.84 -4.74
N VAL A 127 -6.01 11.11 -5.42
CA VAL A 127 -6.00 9.64 -5.48
C VAL A 127 -4.58 9.11 -5.31
N ALA A 128 -4.41 8.07 -4.50
CA ALA A 128 -3.21 7.25 -4.46
C ALA A 128 -3.38 6.09 -5.44
N HIS A 129 -2.53 6.05 -6.45
CA HIS A 129 -2.45 4.97 -7.42
C HIS A 129 -1.29 4.05 -7.03
N ARG A 130 -1.58 2.78 -6.78
CA ARG A 130 -0.58 1.76 -6.44
C ARG A 130 -0.53 0.73 -7.56
N VAL A 131 0.65 0.26 -7.89
CA VAL A 131 0.82 -0.82 -8.87
C VAL A 131 1.67 -1.93 -8.29
N GLU A 132 1.26 -3.16 -8.58
CA GLU A 132 2.10 -4.33 -8.36
C GLU A 132 2.56 -4.89 -9.70
N GLU A 133 3.89 -5.04 -9.83
CA GLU A 133 4.48 -5.69 -10.99
C GLU A 133 4.49 -7.22 -10.78
N VAL A 134 3.71 -7.93 -11.60
CA VAL A 134 3.64 -9.40 -11.58
C VAL A 134 4.96 -9.97 -12.10
N SER A 135 5.90 -10.35 -11.22
CA SER A 135 7.33 -10.46 -11.59
C SER A 135 7.80 -11.86 -12.04
N GLU A 136 7.24 -12.98 -11.58
CA GLU A 136 7.77 -14.32 -11.93
C GLU A 136 7.03 -15.00 -13.08
N SER A 137 5.72 -14.77 -13.20
CA SER A 137 4.93 -15.27 -14.32
C SER A 137 5.27 -14.59 -15.65
N LYS A 138 5.92 -13.43 -15.62
CA LYS A 138 6.42 -12.69 -16.79
C LYS A 138 7.53 -13.41 -17.54
N GLN A 139 8.41 -14.15 -16.84
CA GLN A 139 9.47 -14.91 -17.51
C GLN A 139 8.88 -16.09 -18.29
N MET A 140 7.85 -16.73 -17.73
CA MET A 140 7.15 -17.83 -18.38
C MET A 140 6.24 -17.34 -19.51
N LEU A 141 5.52 -16.22 -19.32
CA LEU A 141 4.68 -15.62 -20.36
C LEU A 141 5.53 -15.03 -21.51
N ALA A 142 6.69 -14.44 -21.22
CA ALA A 142 7.64 -13.95 -22.22
C ALA A 142 8.31 -15.11 -22.98
N GLU A 143 8.66 -16.20 -22.30
CA GLU A 143 9.14 -17.42 -22.95
C GLU A 143 8.07 -18.08 -23.82
N MET A 144 6.81 -18.07 -23.38
CA MET A 144 5.66 -18.54 -24.17
C MET A 144 5.42 -17.68 -25.40
N ALA A 145 5.50 -16.34 -25.28
CA ALA A 145 5.40 -15.41 -26.40
C ALA A 145 6.57 -15.62 -27.39
N ARG A 146 7.77 -15.91 -26.89
CA ARG A 146 8.95 -16.24 -27.69
C ARG A 146 8.77 -17.55 -28.48
N VAL A 147 8.23 -18.59 -27.84
CA VAL A 147 7.96 -19.90 -28.48
C VAL A 147 6.81 -19.81 -29.50
N ALA A 148 5.76 -19.06 -29.20
CA ALA A 148 4.66 -18.79 -30.14
C ALA A 148 5.14 -18.00 -31.36
N GLY A 149 6.08 -17.06 -31.18
CA GLY A 149 6.75 -16.32 -32.26
C GLY A 149 7.71 -17.16 -33.11
N GLN A 150 8.08 -18.37 -32.66
CA GLN A 150 8.98 -19.30 -33.38
C GLN A 150 8.23 -20.43 -34.14
N GLY A 151 6.90 -20.32 -34.28
CA GLY A 151 6.10 -21.29 -35.05
C GLY A 151 5.58 -22.48 -34.23
N GLY A 152 5.72 -22.46 -32.90
CA GLY A 152 5.07 -23.44 -32.01
C GLY A 152 3.58 -23.13 -31.84
N SER A 153 2.70 -23.97 -32.38
CA SER A 153 1.25 -23.83 -32.17
C SER A 153 0.86 -24.32 -30.78
N TRP A 154 0.34 -23.42 -29.94
CA TRP A 154 -0.28 -23.77 -28.67
C TRP A 154 -1.74 -24.15 -28.87
N THR A 155 -2.19 -25.21 -28.19
CA THR A 155 -3.61 -25.54 -28.15
C THR A 155 -4.34 -24.64 -27.13
N PRO A 156 -5.63 -24.34 -27.35
CA PRO A 156 -6.42 -23.58 -26.37
C PRO A 156 -6.40 -24.17 -24.94
N ALA A 157 -6.29 -25.50 -24.82
CA ALA A 157 -6.20 -26.18 -23.53
C ALA A 157 -4.87 -25.91 -22.79
N GLN A 158 -3.75 -25.83 -23.51
CA GLN A 158 -2.44 -25.52 -22.91
C GLN A 158 -2.37 -24.06 -22.44
N VAL A 159 -3.00 -23.15 -23.19
CA VAL A 159 -3.13 -21.74 -22.79
C VAL A 159 -3.95 -21.63 -21.51
N LEU A 160 -5.12 -22.27 -21.46
CA LEU A 160 -6.01 -22.22 -20.31
C LEU A 160 -5.36 -22.80 -19.04
N HIS A 161 -4.74 -23.97 -19.14
CA HIS A 161 -4.05 -24.61 -18.01
C HIS A 161 -2.91 -23.74 -17.44
N THR A 162 -2.19 -23.04 -18.33
CA THR A 162 -1.10 -22.17 -17.89
C THR A 162 -1.63 -20.91 -17.22
N LEU A 163 -2.73 -20.33 -17.74
CA LEU A 163 -3.41 -19.20 -17.11
C LEU A 163 -3.97 -19.55 -15.73
N GLU A 164 -4.55 -20.73 -15.57
CA GLU A 164 -5.07 -21.22 -14.28
C GLU A 164 -3.95 -21.41 -13.26
N ALA A 165 -2.81 -21.98 -13.66
CA ALA A 165 -1.64 -22.12 -12.80
C ALA A 165 -1.06 -20.76 -12.35
N ILE A 166 -1.00 -19.78 -13.27
CA ILE A 166 -0.59 -18.40 -12.96
C ILE A 166 -1.57 -17.77 -11.96
N ASN A 167 -2.87 -17.84 -12.24
CA ASN A 167 -3.88 -17.26 -11.36
C ASN A 167 -3.89 -17.90 -9.97
N ALA A 168 -3.67 -19.21 -9.87
CA ALA A 168 -3.57 -19.91 -8.59
C ALA A 168 -2.36 -19.47 -7.78
N ALA A 169 -1.19 -19.32 -8.42
CA ALA A 169 0.02 -18.82 -7.77
C ALA A 169 -0.13 -17.38 -7.26
N GLU A 170 -0.77 -16.51 -8.06
CA GLU A 170 -1.04 -15.12 -7.67
C GLU A 170 -2.03 -15.02 -6.50
N CYS A 171 -3.12 -15.80 -6.53
CA CYS A 171 -4.07 -15.86 -5.42
C CYS A 171 -3.40 -16.31 -4.12
N ALA A 172 -2.50 -17.28 -4.17
CA ALA A 172 -1.74 -17.74 -3.01
C ALA A 172 -0.84 -16.62 -2.45
N ARG A 173 -0.11 -15.92 -3.33
CA ARG A 173 0.82 -14.84 -2.95
C ARG A 173 0.10 -13.64 -2.35
N LEU A 174 -1.03 -13.23 -2.94
CA LEU A 174 -1.87 -12.16 -2.40
C LEU A 174 -2.44 -12.54 -1.04
N GLY A 175 -2.86 -13.80 -0.87
CA GLY A 175 -3.30 -14.34 0.41
C GLY A 175 -2.21 -14.22 1.49
N GLU A 176 -0.99 -14.64 1.18
CA GLU A 176 0.16 -14.54 2.11
C GLU A 176 0.49 -13.09 2.49
N ARG A 177 0.53 -12.18 1.52
CA ARG A 177 0.81 -10.75 1.78
C ARG A 177 -0.28 -10.12 2.64
N LEU A 178 -1.55 -10.39 2.35
CA LEU A 178 -2.66 -9.91 3.15
C LEU A 178 -2.58 -10.42 4.59
N GLN A 179 -2.24 -11.71 4.79
CA GLN A 179 -2.07 -12.25 6.13
C GLN A 179 -0.91 -11.60 6.90
N ALA A 180 0.22 -11.33 6.24
CA ALA A 180 1.33 -10.61 6.85
C ALA A 180 0.93 -9.20 7.31
N VAL A 181 0.22 -8.45 6.45
CA VAL A 181 -0.28 -7.09 6.77
C VAL A 181 -1.31 -7.12 7.91
N VAL A 182 -2.19 -8.12 7.93
CA VAL A 182 -3.17 -8.30 9.01
C VAL A 182 -2.48 -8.64 10.33
N ALA A 183 -1.44 -9.48 10.29
CA ALA A 183 -0.66 -9.84 11.47
C ALA A 183 0.11 -8.63 12.04
N GLU A 184 0.75 -7.84 11.17
CA GLU A 184 1.45 -6.61 11.54
C GLU A 184 0.49 -5.58 12.15
N ASN A 185 -0.66 -5.33 11.51
CA ASN A 185 -1.69 -4.44 12.06
C ASN A 185 -2.16 -4.89 13.44
N ARG A 186 -2.33 -6.20 13.65
CA ARG A 186 -2.71 -6.75 14.95
C ARG A 186 -1.64 -6.49 16.00
N GLN A 187 -0.37 -6.64 15.64
CA GLN A 187 0.76 -6.38 16.53
C GLN A 187 0.86 -4.89 16.89
N LEU A 188 0.70 -3.99 15.91
CA LEU A 188 0.71 -2.54 16.12
C LEU A 188 -0.46 -2.09 17.00
N ARG A 189 -1.68 -2.60 16.76
CA ARG A 189 -2.85 -2.30 17.60
C ARG A 189 -2.62 -2.73 19.05
N ARG A 190 -2.09 -3.94 19.28
CA ARG A 190 -1.70 -4.38 20.62
C ARG A 190 -0.68 -3.43 21.26
N ALA A 191 0.36 -3.04 20.53
CA ALA A 191 1.38 -2.14 21.06
C ALA A 191 0.80 -0.76 21.46
N ILE A 192 -0.17 -0.24 20.71
CA ILE A 192 -0.88 1.01 21.03
C ILE A 192 -1.77 0.83 22.27
N GLU A 193 -2.57 -0.23 22.32
CA GLU A 193 -3.44 -0.54 23.47
C GLU A 193 -2.64 -0.70 24.77
N THR A 194 -1.51 -1.42 24.72
CA THR A 194 -0.61 -1.58 25.87
C THR A 194 -0.03 -0.23 26.31
N ARG A 195 0.37 0.64 25.36
CA ARG A 195 0.94 1.96 25.67
C ARG A 195 -0.08 2.86 26.37
N ASP A 196 -1.32 2.87 25.89
CA ASP A 196 -2.37 3.71 26.46
C ASP A 196 -2.76 3.23 27.86
N THR A 197 -2.87 1.91 28.06
CA THR A 197 -3.15 1.31 29.38
C THR A 197 -2.04 1.60 30.39
N ILE A 198 -0.76 1.46 29.98
CA ILE A 198 0.39 1.82 30.83
C ILE A 198 0.40 3.32 31.13
N GLY A 199 0.06 4.16 30.16
CA GLY A 199 -0.06 5.61 30.35
C GLY A 199 -1.10 6.00 31.39
N GLN A 200 -2.29 5.38 31.35
CA GLN A 200 -3.35 5.58 32.35
C GLN A 200 -2.89 5.18 33.75
N ALA A 201 -2.34 3.96 33.89
CA ALA A 201 -1.83 3.48 35.18
C ALA A 201 -0.73 4.40 35.74
N LYS A 202 0.17 4.90 34.88
CA LYS A 202 1.18 5.89 35.29
C LYS A 202 0.54 7.17 35.82
N GLY A 203 -0.45 7.74 35.11
CA GLY A 203 -1.16 8.95 35.57
C GLY A 203 -1.81 8.76 36.94
N MET A 204 -2.43 7.60 37.17
CA MET A 204 -3.04 7.27 38.47
C MET A 204 -2.01 7.12 39.59
N LEU A 205 -0.87 6.50 39.31
CA LEU A 205 0.23 6.37 40.28
C LEU A 205 0.90 7.71 40.59
N MET A 206 1.08 8.55 39.56
CA MET A 206 1.60 9.92 39.73
C MET A 206 0.72 10.71 40.71
N GLU A 207 -0.60 10.70 40.50
CA GLU A 207 -1.55 11.38 41.39
C GLU A 207 -1.55 10.80 42.81
N ARG A 208 -1.56 9.47 42.94
CA ARG A 208 -1.76 8.81 44.23
C ARG A 208 -0.53 8.81 45.14
N PHE A 209 0.67 8.85 44.56
CA PHE A 209 1.93 8.78 45.28
C PHE A 209 2.75 10.08 45.21
N ASP A 210 2.24 11.12 44.53
CA ASP A 210 2.92 12.40 44.29
C ASP A 210 4.33 12.20 43.69
N ILE A 211 4.37 11.42 42.60
CA ILE A 211 5.60 11.07 41.89
C ILE A 211 5.52 11.49 40.43
N ASP A 212 6.67 11.68 39.81
CA ASP A 212 6.74 11.99 38.38
C ASP A 212 6.50 10.76 37.49
N ALA A 213 6.39 11.00 36.18
CA ALA A 213 6.13 9.94 35.21
C ALA A 213 7.26 8.90 35.12
N ALA A 214 8.49 9.23 35.54
CA ALA A 214 9.59 8.28 35.56
C ALA A 214 9.44 7.35 36.77
N GLY A 215 9.24 7.91 37.96
CA GLY A 215 9.00 7.18 39.21
C GLY A 215 7.77 6.26 39.14
N ALA A 216 6.68 6.70 38.50
CA ALA A 216 5.50 5.88 38.30
C ALA A 216 5.76 4.65 37.41
N PHE A 217 6.60 4.79 36.38
CA PHE A 217 6.98 3.67 35.53
C PHE A 217 7.92 2.71 36.26
N GLU A 218 8.88 3.22 37.04
CA GLU A 218 9.74 2.39 37.88
C GLU A 218 8.95 1.56 38.90
N LEU A 219 7.89 2.14 39.48
CA LEU A 219 6.96 1.41 40.35
C LEU A 219 6.24 0.27 39.63
N LEU A 220 5.76 0.49 38.40
CA LEU A 220 5.17 -0.58 37.58
C LEU A 220 6.19 -1.68 37.26
N VAL A 221 7.44 -1.32 36.95
CA VAL A 221 8.54 -2.26 36.72
C VAL A 221 8.86 -3.07 37.97
N LYS A 222 8.92 -2.42 39.14
CA LYS A 222 9.17 -3.08 40.41
C LYS A 222 8.06 -4.07 40.77
N LEU A 223 6.81 -3.67 40.62
CA LEU A 223 5.65 -4.56 40.79
C LEU A 223 5.68 -5.74 39.81
N SER A 224 6.15 -5.52 38.58
CA SER A 224 6.35 -6.58 37.58
C SER A 224 7.39 -7.60 38.02
N GLN A 225 8.51 -7.14 38.57
CA GLN A 225 9.56 -8.02 39.09
C GLN A 225 9.11 -8.81 40.32
N ASP A 226 8.42 -8.14 41.26
CA ASP A 226 7.97 -8.76 42.51
C ASP A 226 6.86 -9.80 42.28
N THR A 227 6.00 -9.59 41.27
CA THR A 227 4.87 -10.48 40.97
C THR A 227 5.11 -11.45 39.82
N ASN A 228 6.25 -11.32 39.13
CA ASN A 228 6.58 -12.03 37.89
C ASN A 228 5.46 -11.96 36.83
N ALA A 229 4.76 -10.82 36.77
CA ALA A 229 3.70 -10.54 35.80
C ALA A 229 4.15 -9.48 34.80
N ARG A 230 3.62 -9.50 33.57
CA ARG A 230 3.96 -8.48 32.56
C ARG A 230 3.46 -7.10 33.00
N VAL A 231 4.26 -6.04 32.79
CA VAL A 231 3.89 -4.65 33.14
C VAL A 231 2.51 -4.25 32.61
N GLU A 232 2.17 -4.68 31.40
CA GLU A 232 0.83 -4.53 30.79
C GLU A 232 -0.30 -5.07 31.67
N GLN A 233 -0.13 -6.27 32.24
CA GLN A 233 -1.15 -6.93 33.07
C GLN A 233 -1.31 -6.24 34.42
N ILE A 234 -0.22 -5.66 34.94
CA ILE A 234 -0.25 -4.88 36.18
C ILE A 234 -0.96 -3.56 35.94
N ALA A 235 -0.63 -2.87 34.84
CA ALA A 235 -1.30 -1.63 34.44
C ALA A 235 -2.80 -1.85 34.23
N LEU A 236 -3.20 -2.93 33.52
CA LEU A 236 -4.61 -3.27 33.30
C LEU A 236 -5.35 -3.48 34.63
N LYS A 237 -4.80 -4.28 35.54
CA LYS A 237 -5.39 -4.52 36.87
C LYS A 237 -5.52 -3.23 37.68
N LEU A 238 -4.53 -2.34 37.61
CA LEU A 238 -4.56 -1.03 38.28
C LEU A 238 -5.69 -0.16 37.75
N VAL A 239 -5.87 -0.12 36.43
CA VAL A 239 -6.96 0.63 35.78
C VAL A 239 -8.32 0.03 36.13
N GLU A 240 -8.48 -1.30 36.08
CA GLU A 240 -9.74 -1.99 36.43
C GLU A 240 -10.15 -1.81 37.89
N ILE A 241 -9.20 -1.71 38.83
CA ILE A 241 -9.50 -1.50 40.26
C ILE A 241 -10.09 -0.11 40.49
N ASP A 242 -9.60 0.90 39.78
CA ASP A 242 -9.99 2.30 39.99
C ASP A 242 -11.20 2.70 39.13
N HIS A 243 -11.34 2.09 37.95
CA HIS A 243 -12.47 2.27 37.03
C HIS A 243 -13.04 0.91 36.64
N PRO A 244 -13.82 0.26 37.53
CA PRO A 244 -14.42 -1.04 37.24
C PRO A 244 -15.34 -0.95 36.01
N PRO A 245 -15.34 -1.95 35.11
CA PRO A 245 -16.15 -1.91 33.91
C PRO A 245 -17.63 -1.80 34.29
N SER A 246 -18.34 -0.83 33.71
CA SER A 246 -19.77 -0.64 33.90
C SER A 246 -20.50 -1.94 33.58
N ALA A 247 -21.14 -2.56 34.57
CA ALA A 247 -21.94 -3.77 34.37
C ALA A 247 -23.05 -3.48 33.35
N GLN A 248 -23.04 -4.18 32.21
CA GLN A 248 -24.19 -4.32 31.31
C GLN A 248 -24.95 -5.59 31.65
#